data_AF-A0A7S0S430-F1
#
_entry.id   AF-A0A7S0S430-F1
#
_cell.length_a   1.000
_cell.length_b   1.000
_cell.length_c   1.000
_cell.angle_alpha   90.00
_cell.angle_beta   90.00
_cell.angle_gamma   90.00
#
_symmetry.space_group_name_H-M   'P 1'
#
loop_
_entity.id
_entity.type
_entity.pdbx_description
1 polymer ?
#
loop_
_entity_poly.entity_id
_entity_poly.type
_entity_poly.pdbx_seq_one_letter_code
_entity_poly.pdbx_strand_id
1 'polypeptide(L)'
;MKDAPTQKELLELQARRTRQDQLREYLSTQIEMKKAQETSKREASTAWAQRQRQAAQEWEAMEAQRKVEAAERSAAYRAELDKQMQTDRTRKLEARTYQRLGPMGAVPGANGEDLPYTLLENVAMNTMGVTVRYTVVPKPGTATRRPGRNTWS
;
A
#
# COMPACT_ATOMS: atom_id res chain seq x y z
N MET A 1 -92.03 -16.19 -47.05
CA MET A 1 -90.98 -16.88 -47.81
C MET A 1 -89.75 -15.99 -47.74
N LYS A 2 -88.59 -16.50 -47.28
CA LYS A 2 -87.34 -15.72 -47.28
C LYS A 2 -86.74 -15.90 -48.67
N ASP A 3 -86.64 -14.83 -49.43
CA ASP A 3 -86.02 -14.86 -50.75
C ASP A 3 -84.58 -15.38 -50.62
N ALA A 4 -84.20 -16.31 -51.49
CA ALA A 4 -82.84 -16.82 -51.54
C ALA A 4 -81.91 -15.66 -51.90
N PRO A 5 -80.76 -15.51 -51.20
CA PRO A 5 -79.87 -14.39 -51.42
C PRO A 5 -79.39 -14.39 -52.87
N THR A 6 -79.44 -13.22 -53.50
CA THR A 6 -79.01 -13.07 -54.89
C THR A 6 -77.49 -13.30 -54.98
N GLN A 7 -76.99 -13.77 -56.13
CA GLN A 7 -75.55 -13.99 -56.34
C GLN A 7 -74.69 -12.77 -55.98
N LYS A 8 -75.21 -11.55 -56.18
CA LYS A 8 -74.54 -10.30 -55.82
C LYS A 8 -74.40 -10.12 -54.30
N GLU A 9 -75.45 -10.39 -53.53
CA GLU A 9 -75.41 -10.30 -52.06
C GLU A 9 -74.46 -11.33 -51.45
N LEU A 10 -74.37 -12.53 -52.04
CA LEU A 10 -73.41 -13.56 -51.62
C LEU A 10 -71.96 -13.13 -51.85
N LEU A 11 -71.66 -12.49 -52.99
CA LEU A 11 -70.33 -11.96 -53.30
C LEU A 11 -69.95 -10.80 -52.38
N GLU A 12 -70.88 -9.90 -52.07
CA GLU A 12 -70.63 -8.79 -51.13
C GLU A 12 -70.38 -9.29 -49.70
N LEU A 13 -71.11 -10.31 -49.24
CA LEU A 13 -70.88 -10.95 -47.95
C LEU A 13 -69.51 -11.62 -47.87
N GLN A 14 -69.08 -12.31 -48.94
CA GLN A 14 -67.73 -12.87 -49.02
C GLN A 14 -66.67 -11.78 -48.97
N ALA A 15 -66.84 -10.68 -49.71
CA ALA A 15 -65.90 -9.55 -49.68
C ALA A 15 -65.84 -8.84 -48.32
N ARG A 16 -66.94 -8.77 -47.58
CA ARG A 16 -66.95 -8.25 -46.21
C ARG A 16 -66.21 -9.17 -45.23
N ARG A 17 -66.42 -10.49 -45.35
CA ARG A 17 -65.72 -11.48 -44.51
C ARG A 17 -64.21 -11.45 -44.74
N THR A 18 -63.75 -11.42 -45.99
CA THR A 18 -62.32 -11.35 -46.30
C THR A 18 -61.67 -10.07 -45.76
N ARG A 19 -62.34 -8.91 -45.87
CA ARG A 19 -61.86 -7.66 -45.25
C ARG A 19 -61.82 -7.75 -43.72
N GLN A 20 -62.81 -8.39 -43.11
CA GLN A 20 -62.84 -8.57 -41.66
C GLN A 20 -61.71 -9.48 -41.17
N ASP A 21 -61.42 -10.55 -41.90
CA ASP A 21 -60.33 -11.47 -41.57
C ASP A 21 -58.96 -10.80 -41.74
N GLN A 22 -58.76 -10.03 -42.81
CA GLN A 22 -57.56 -9.20 -43.01
C GLN A 22 -57.35 -8.18 -41.87
N LEU A 23 -58.43 -7.54 -41.41
CA LEU A 23 -58.37 -6.61 -40.27
C LEU A 23 -58.00 -7.33 -38.97
N ARG A 24 -58.54 -8.53 -38.74
CA ARG A 24 -58.22 -9.33 -37.55
C ARG A 24 -56.76 -9.75 -37.53
N GLU A 25 -56.24 -10.21 -38.67
CA GLU A 25 -54.83 -10.60 -38.82
C GLU A 25 -53.87 -9.40 -38.67
N TYR A 26 -54.25 -8.26 -39.23
CA TYR A 26 -53.49 -7.02 -39.03
C TYR A 26 -53.47 -6.59 -37.55
N LEU A 27 -54.61 -6.68 -36.86
CA LEU A 27 -54.68 -6.33 -35.44
C LEU A 27 -53.93 -7.33 -34.56
N SER A 28 -53.98 -8.64 -34.86
CA SER A 28 -53.23 -9.64 -34.09
C SER A 28 -51.73 -9.46 -34.24
N THR A 29 -51.24 -9.20 -35.44
CA THR A 29 -49.81 -8.92 -35.69
C THR A 29 -49.35 -7.64 -34.97
N GLN A 30 -50.17 -6.59 -34.94
CA GLN A 30 -49.88 -5.37 -34.17
C GLN A 30 -49.82 -5.63 -32.65
N ILE A 31 -50.72 -6.49 -32.13
CA ILE A 31 -50.71 -6.86 -30.71
C ILE A 31 -49.45 -7.66 -30.37
N GLU A 32 -49.06 -8.62 -31.21
CA GLU A 32 -47.85 -9.42 -31.02
C GLU A 32 -46.59 -8.56 -31.06
N MET A 33 -46.49 -7.63 -32.01
CA MET A 33 -45.39 -6.66 -32.08
C MET A 33 -45.29 -5.82 -30.82
N LYS A 34 -46.43 -5.31 -30.30
CA LYS A 34 -46.44 -4.55 -29.05
C LYS A 34 -46.01 -5.39 -27.84
N LYS A 35 -46.48 -6.64 -27.75
CA LYS A 35 -46.05 -7.58 -26.70
C LYS A 35 -44.55 -7.83 -26.76
N ALA A 36 -44.00 -8.07 -27.95
CA ALA A 36 -42.55 -8.29 -28.14
C ALA A 36 -41.73 -7.06 -27.76
N GLN A 37 -42.22 -5.85 -28.05
CA GLN A 37 -41.57 -4.61 -27.61
C GLN A 37 -41.61 -4.45 -26.09
N GLU A 38 -42.73 -4.79 -25.45
CA GLU A 38 -42.84 -4.73 -23.99
C GLU A 38 -41.92 -5.74 -23.29
N THR A 39 -41.83 -6.97 -23.80
CA THR A 39 -40.90 -7.98 -23.25
C THR A 39 -39.45 -7.54 -23.42
N SER A 40 -39.08 -7.04 -24.60
CA SER A 40 -37.73 -6.50 -24.86
C SER A 40 -37.38 -5.34 -23.93
N LYS A 41 -38.31 -4.40 -23.69
CA LYS A 41 -38.10 -3.30 -22.73
C LYS A 41 -37.93 -3.81 -21.30
N ARG A 42 -38.72 -4.80 -20.89
CA ARG A 42 -38.59 -5.42 -19.55
C ARG A 42 -37.23 -6.10 -19.40
N GLU A 43 -36.81 -6.89 -20.37
CA GLU A 43 -35.49 -7.55 -20.39
C GLU A 43 -34.34 -6.55 -20.36
N ALA A 44 -34.43 -5.46 -21.11
CA ALA A 44 -33.43 -4.40 -21.07
C ALA A 44 -33.36 -3.74 -19.69
N SER A 45 -34.52 -3.49 -19.05
CA SER A 45 -34.58 -2.89 -17.72
C SER A 45 -34.01 -3.80 -16.63
N THR A 46 -34.29 -5.11 -16.69
CA THR A 46 -33.75 -6.08 -15.74
C THR A 46 -32.25 -6.26 -15.93
N ALA A 47 -31.77 -6.35 -17.17
CA ALA A 47 -30.34 -6.40 -17.48
C ALA A 47 -29.60 -5.15 -16.98
N TRP A 48 -30.19 -3.96 -17.16
CA TRP A 48 -29.61 -2.72 -16.65
C TRP A 48 -29.54 -2.70 -15.12
N ALA A 49 -30.63 -3.05 -14.43
CA ALA A 49 -30.66 -3.14 -12.98
C ALA A 49 -29.65 -4.17 -12.44
N GLN A 50 -29.49 -5.31 -13.12
CA GLN A 50 -28.51 -6.32 -12.76
C GLN A 50 -27.07 -5.82 -12.91
N ARG A 51 -26.75 -5.13 -14.01
CA ARG A 51 -25.43 -4.49 -14.20
C ARG A 51 -25.14 -3.45 -13.14
N GLN A 52 -26.15 -2.64 -12.76
CA GLN A 52 -25.99 -1.64 -11.72
C GLN A 52 -25.68 -2.27 -10.36
N ARG A 53 -26.35 -3.38 -10.02
CA ARG A 53 -26.07 -4.15 -8.79
C ARG A 53 -24.67 -4.75 -8.81
N GLN A 54 -24.24 -5.31 -9.93
CA GLN A 54 -22.88 -5.85 -10.07
C GLN A 54 -21.83 -4.75 -9.88
N ALA A 55 -21.99 -3.61 -10.55
CA ALA A 55 -21.08 -2.47 -10.40
C ALA A 55 -21.02 -1.95 -8.95
N ALA A 56 -22.15 -1.92 -8.24
CA ALA A 56 -22.19 -1.54 -6.83
C ALA A 56 -21.42 -2.54 -5.95
N GLN A 57 -21.61 -3.84 -6.16
CA GLN A 57 -20.88 -4.89 -5.43
C GLN A 57 -19.37 -4.83 -5.70
N GLU A 58 -18.96 -4.61 -6.95
CA GLU A 58 -17.55 -4.43 -7.32
C GLU A 58 -16.95 -3.20 -6.64
N TRP A 59 -17.69 -2.09 -6.60
CA TRP A 59 -17.25 -0.88 -5.94
C TRP A 59 -17.09 -1.06 -4.42
N GLU A 60 -18.06 -1.70 -3.76
CA GLU A 60 -18.00 -2.02 -2.33
C GLU A 60 -16.80 -2.96 -2.03
N ALA A 61 -16.56 -3.96 -2.87
CA ALA A 61 -15.42 -4.87 -2.72
C ALA A 61 -14.09 -4.12 -2.86
N MET A 62 -13.96 -3.24 -3.86
CA MET A 62 -12.77 -2.39 -4.02
C MET A 62 -12.57 -1.45 -2.83
N GLU A 63 -13.64 -0.87 -2.29
CA GLU A 63 -13.55 0.03 -1.13
C GLU A 63 -13.11 -0.71 0.13
N ALA A 64 -13.63 -1.94 0.33
CA ALA A 64 -13.21 -2.80 1.42
C ALA A 64 -11.71 -3.16 1.31
N GLN A 65 -11.23 -3.53 0.12
CA GLN A 65 -9.81 -3.80 -0.12
C GLN A 65 -8.94 -2.57 0.17
N ARG A 66 -9.34 -1.39 -0.30
CA ARG A 66 -8.61 -0.14 -0.02
C ARG A 66 -8.52 0.17 1.48
N LYS A 67 -9.58 -0.10 2.24
CA LYS A 67 -9.58 0.08 3.70
C LYS A 67 -8.61 -0.88 4.39
N VAL A 68 -8.56 -2.14 3.94
CA VAL A 68 -7.60 -3.13 4.46
C VAL A 68 -6.16 -2.70 4.13
N GLU A 69 -5.86 -2.35 2.88
CA GLU A 69 -4.53 -1.88 2.48
C GLU A 69 -4.10 -0.63 3.26
N ALA A 70 -5.00 0.33 3.46
CA ALA A 70 -4.70 1.54 4.22
C ALA A 70 -4.41 1.21 5.70
N ALA A 71 -5.17 0.29 6.30
CA ALA A 71 -4.92 -0.18 7.65
C ALA A 71 -3.56 -0.88 7.76
N GLU A 72 -3.22 -1.78 6.84
CA GLU A 72 -1.93 -2.48 6.78
C GLU A 72 -0.76 -1.50 6.63
N ARG A 73 -0.86 -0.53 5.70
CA ARG A 73 0.17 0.51 5.52
C ARG A 73 0.35 1.33 6.78
N SER A 74 -0.75 1.72 7.44
CA SER A 74 -0.68 2.49 8.68
C SER A 74 -0.04 1.70 9.82
N ALA A 75 -0.31 0.40 9.92
CA ALA A 75 0.27 -0.49 10.91
C ALA A 75 1.77 -0.70 10.67
N ALA A 76 2.17 -0.93 9.41
CA ALA A 76 3.56 -1.04 9.02
C ALA A 76 4.36 0.23 9.35
N TYR A 77 3.80 1.41 9.03
CA TYR A 77 4.41 2.69 9.36
C TYR A 77 4.60 2.91 10.86
N ARG A 78 3.59 2.56 11.68
CA ARG A 78 3.71 2.62 13.15
C ARG A 78 4.81 1.70 13.67
N ALA A 79 4.86 0.46 13.18
CA ALA A 79 5.88 -0.50 13.56
C ALA A 79 7.30 -0.01 13.19
N GLU A 80 7.45 0.66 12.06
CA GLU A 80 8.73 1.25 11.65
C GLU A 80 9.13 2.45 12.53
N LEU A 81 8.19 3.33 12.87
CA LEU A 81 8.42 4.41 13.82
C LEU A 81 8.83 3.88 15.20
N ASP A 82 8.17 2.83 15.70
CA ASP A 82 8.51 2.23 16.98
C ASP A 82 9.93 1.65 16.98
N LYS A 83 10.35 1.02 15.87
CA LYS A 83 11.73 0.55 15.70
C LYS A 83 12.72 1.72 15.73
N GLN A 84 12.45 2.80 15.00
CA GLN A 84 13.31 3.99 14.99
C GLN A 84 13.44 4.59 16.39
N MET A 85 12.32 4.74 17.09
CA MET A 85 12.29 5.24 18.47
C MET A 85 13.09 4.36 19.43
N GLN A 86 13.03 3.03 19.28
CA GLN A 86 13.87 2.11 20.06
C GLN A 86 15.35 2.30 19.74
N THR A 87 15.74 2.38 18.45
CA THR A 87 17.14 2.61 18.05
C THR A 87 17.68 3.95 18.54
N ASP A 88 16.86 5.00 18.57
CA ASP A 88 17.27 6.29 19.10
C ASP A 88 17.43 6.27 20.62
N ARG A 89 16.58 5.51 21.33
CA ARG A 89 16.72 5.31 22.78
C ARG A 89 18.01 4.55 23.10
N THR A 90 18.34 3.48 22.38
CA THR A 90 19.59 2.75 22.59
C THR A 90 20.80 3.64 22.30
N ARG A 91 20.81 4.37 21.19
CA ARG A 91 21.87 5.35 20.87
C ARG A 91 22.05 6.42 21.94
N LYS A 92 20.95 6.96 22.50
CA LYS A 92 21.02 7.94 23.60
C LYS A 92 21.57 7.33 24.89
N LEU A 93 21.23 6.07 25.18
CA LEU A 93 21.79 5.36 26.33
C LEU A 93 23.29 5.10 26.15
N GLU A 94 23.71 4.66 24.96
CA GLU A 94 25.13 4.52 24.59
C GLU A 94 25.88 5.85 24.70
N ALA A 95 25.34 6.94 24.14
CA ALA A 95 25.95 8.26 24.25
C ALA A 95 26.10 8.70 25.72
N ARG A 96 25.10 8.43 26.57
CA ARG A 96 25.17 8.70 28.02
C ARG A 96 26.20 7.83 28.73
N THR A 97 26.35 6.57 28.36
CA THR A 97 27.40 5.70 28.95
C THR A 97 28.78 6.19 28.52
N TYR A 98 29.00 6.53 27.25
CA TYR A 98 30.24 7.15 26.77
C TYR A 98 30.56 8.47 27.49
N GLN A 99 29.57 9.34 27.70
CA GLN A 99 29.77 10.60 28.43
C GLN A 99 30.09 10.40 29.92
N ARG A 100 29.46 9.41 30.59
CA ARG A 100 29.77 9.07 31.99
C ARG A 100 31.15 8.45 32.15
N LEU A 101 31.60 7.71 31.16
CA LEU A 101 32.89 7.02 31.17
C LEU A 101 34.04 7.90 30.63
N GLY A 102 33.73 8.99 29.93
CA GLY A 102 34.71 9.85 29.25
C GLY A 102 35.51 9.09 28.15
N PRO A 103 36.35 9.77 27.36
CA PRO A 103 37.25 9.11 26.41
C PRO A 103 38.28 8.16 27.07
N MET A 104 38.36 8.15 28.41
CA MET A 104 39.24 7.29 29.21
C MET A 104 38.56 5.98 29.71
N GLY A 105 37.24 5.82 29.59
CA GLY A 105 36.55 4.69 30.24
C GLY A 105 36.43 3.41 29.42
N ALA A 106 37.15 3.31 28.29
CA ALA A 106 37.24 2.10 27.47
C ALA A 106 38.68 1.72 27.12
N VAL A 107 39.62 1.92 28.05
CA VAL A 107 40.88 1.17 28.02
C VAL A 107 40.71 -0.02 28.98
N PRO A 108 40.70 -1.27 28.51
CA PRO A 108 40.74 -2.44 29.38
C PRO A 108 42.13 -2.49 30.05
N GLY A 109 42.20 -1.83 31.20
CA GLY A 109 43.33 -1.79 32.13
C GLY A 109 42.83 -1.56 33.56
N ALA A 110 41.60 -2.00 33.86
CA ALA A 110 40.90 -1.82 35.12
C ALA A 110 41.42 -2.76 36.23
N ASN A 111 42.73 -2.85 36.41
CA ASN A 111 43.37 -3.40 37.60
C ASN A 111 44.30 -2.35 38.20
N GLY A 112 43.80 -1.15 38.53
CA GLY A 112 44.36 -0.24 39.55
C GLY A 112 45.86 0.08 39.56
N GLU A 113 46.64 -0.27 38.53
CA GLU A 113 48.08 -0.13 38.50
C GLU A 113 48.44 1.16 37.78
N ASP A 114 49.18 2.00 38.48
CA ASP A 114 49.72 3.25 38.00
C ASP A 114 50.62 2.96 36.79
N LEU A 115 50.13 3.23 35.57
CA LEU A 115 50.91 3.06 34.36
C LEU A 115 52.22 3.87 34.52
N PRO A 116 53.40 3.28 34.22
CA PRO A 116 54.71 3.94 34.43
C PRO A 116 54.97 5.09 33.44
N TYR A 117 53.97 5.43 32.63
CA TYR A 117 54.00 6.50 31.65
C TYR A 117 52.69 7.30 31.68
N THR A 118 52.83 8.59 31.42
CA THR A 118 51.74 9.53 31.18
C THR A 118 51.53 9.63 29.68
N LEU A 119 50.29 9.42 29.21
CA LEU A 119 49.93 9.70 27.83
C LEU A 119 49.58 11.19 27.72
N LEU A 120 50.41 11.94 27.01
CA LEU A 120 50.09 13.32 26.65
C LEU A 120 49.41 13.33 25.28
N GLU A 121 48.19 13.81 25.26
CA GLU A 121 47.43 14.06 24.04
C GLU A 121 47.85 15.42 23.47
N ASN A 122 48.43 15.41 22.27
CA ASN A 122 48.70 16.61 21.51
C ASN A 122 47.69 16.70 20.37
N VAL A 123 46.72 17.59 20.54
CA VAL A 123 45.69 17.87 19.53
C VAL A 123 46.19 19.03 18.66
N ALA A 124 46.46 18.74 17.39
CA ALA A 124 46.81 19.75 16.40
C ALA A 124 45.68 19.87 15.38
N MET A 125 45.15 21.08 15.23
CA MET A 125 44.14 21.39 14.23
C MET A 125 44.83 21.90 12.96
N ASN A 126 44.76 21.12 11.89
CA ASN A 126 45.32 21.47 10.59
C ASN A 126 44.20 21.73 9.58
N THR A 127 44.54 22.31 8.44
CA THR A 127 43.59 22.64 7.35
C THR A 127 42.86 21.43 6.77
N MET A 128 43.38 20.21 6.93
CA MET A 128 42.74 18.96 6.50
C MET A 128 41.94 18.23 7.59
N GLY A 129 41.87 18.79 8.81
CA GLY A 129 41.14 18.20 9.95
C GLY A 129 41.97 18.14 11.23
N VAL A 130 41.35 17.59 12.28
CA VAL A 130 41.99 17.43 13.60
C VAL A 130 42.87 16.18 13.58
N THR A 131 44.16 16.35 13.86
CA THR A 131 45.09 15.22 14.03
C THR A 131 45.41 15.07 15.51
N VAL A 132 45.12 13.90 16.08
CA VAL A 132 45.45 13.57 17.46
C VAL A 132 46.71 12.71 17.48
N ARG A 133 47.76 13.17 18.17
CA ARG A 133 49.00 12.40 18.40
C ARG A 133 49.18 12.14 19.89
N TYR A 134 49.45 10.89 20.23
CA TYR A 134 49.75 10.50 21.61
C TYR A 134 51.26 10.41 21.80
N THR A 135 51.75 11.08 22.85
CA THR A 135 53.15 11.04 23.28
C THR A 135 53.24 10.35 24.62
N VAL A 136 54.03 9.27 24.69
CA VAL A 136 54.26 8.50 25.92
C VAL A 136 55.41 9.16 26.68
N VAL A 137 55.13 9.74 27.84
CA VAL A 137 56.14 10.35 28.72
C VAL A 137 56.31 9.50 29.98
N PRO A 138 57.48 8.87 30.20
CA PRO A 138 57.73 8.13 31.44
C PRO A 138 57.70 9.07 32.65
N LYS A 139 57.12 8.62 33.77
CA LYS A 139 57.07 9.42 35.00
C LYS A 139 58.49 9.54 35.60
N PRO A 140 58.89 10.71 36.14
CA PRO A 140 60.19 10.86 36.77
C PRO A 140 60.27 9.96 38.01
N GLY A 141 61.31 9.11 38.08
CA GLY A 141 61.52 8.15 39.18
C GLY A 141 61.23 6.69 38.85
N THR A 142 60.54 6.38 37.74
CA THR A 142 60.42 5.01 37.22
C THR A 142 61.55 4.76 36.23
N ALA A 143 62.72 4.35 36.72
CA ALA A 143 63.85 3.99 35.87
C ALA A 143 63.52 2.70 35.09
N THR A 144 62.98 2.85 33.88
CA THR A 144 62.97 1.77 32.90
C THR A 144 64.34 1.74 32.20
N ARG A 145 65.02 0.60 32.35
CA ARG A 145 66.18 0.23 31.52
C ARG A 145 65.89 0.60 30.07
N ARG A 146 66.88 1.21 29.40
CA ARG A 146 66.85 1.49 27.95
C ARG A 146 66.26 0.28 27.21
N PRO A 147 65.17 0.43 26.44
CA PRO A 147 64.74 -0.63 25.54
C PRO A 147 65.87 -0.82 24.52
N GLY A 148 66.30 -2.07 24.37
CA GLY A 148 67.16 -2.46 23.27
C GLY A 148 66.55 -2.00 21.96
N ARG A 149 67.43 -1.47 21.11
CA ARG A 149 67.18 -1.19 19.69
C ARG A 149 66.63 -2.47 19.03
N ASN A 150 65.33 -2.53 18.79
CA ASN A 150 64.76 -3.47 17.83
C ASN A 150 64.90 -2.86 16.44
N THR A 151 65.99 -3.21 15.76
CA THR A 151 66.05 -3.17 14.30
C THR A 151 65.21 -4.32 13.77
N TRP A 152 64.14 -4.01 13.06
CA TRP A 152 63.53 -4.96 12.12
C TRP A 152 64.20 -4.71 10.76
N SER A 153 64.91 -5.74 10.29
CA SER A 153 65.37 -5.88 8.90
C SER A 153 64.24 -6.39 8.02
#